data_AF-A0A6B3EDD3-F1
#
_entry.id   AF-A0A6B3EDD3-F1
#
_cell.length_a   1.000
_cell.length_b   1.000
_cell.length_c   1.000
_cell.angle_alpha   90.00
_cell.angle_beta   90.00
_cell.angle_gamma   90.00
#
_symmetry.space_group_name_H-M   'P 1'
#
loop_
_entity.id
_entity.type
_entity.pdbx_description
1 polymer ?
#
loop_
_entity_poly.entity_id
_entity_poly.type
_entity_poly.pdbx_seq_one_letter_code
_entity_poly.pdbx_strand_id
1 'polypeptide(L)'
;MAQSDMPTMRSRRLGAELRRLRLEAGLKVNDVATALECGQPKISQIENGKRGIRPLDLTTFFNLVGVDDEQYRNNVRRLAKQIHKRDWWSGEGPMLDDALKDFMTLEVDSELIRTYECSVMPGLLQTEGYMRRVFATRWTPE
;
A
#
# COMPACT_ATOMS: atom_id res chain seq x y z
N MET A 1 9.86 11.25 -18.86
CA MET A 1 10.31 11.26 -17.46
C MET A 1 10.08 9.88 -16.88
N ALA A 2 11.13 9.22 -16.42
CA ALA A 2 11.06 7.83 -15.97
C ALA A 2 10.16 7.74 -14.73
N GLN A 3 9.06 7.00 -14.86
CA GLN A 3 8.26 6.52 -13.74
C GLN A 3 9.22 5.78 -12.80
N SER A 4 9.33 6.19 -11.54
CA SER A 4 10.15 5.44 -10.57
C SER A 4 9.65 4.01 -10.53
N ASP A 5 10.50 3.08 -10.97
CA ASP A 5 10.22 1.65 -11.20
C ASP A 5 9.92 0.86 -9.91
N MET A 6 9.84 1.54 -8.76
CA MET A 6 9.63 0.94 -7.46
C MET A 6 8.14 0.87 -7.13
N PRO A 7 7.62 -0.33 -6.80
CA PRO A 7 6.22 -0.49 -6.46
C PRO A 7 5.91 0.23 -5.14
N THR A 8 5.04 1.24 -5.21
CA THR A 8 4.48 1.93 -4.02
C THR A 8 3.79 0.95 -3.08
N MET A 9 3.68 1.26 -1.78
CA MET A 9 2.85 0.48 -0.86
C MET A 9 1.45 0.21 -1.41
N ARG A 10 0.78 1.21 -1.99
CA ARG A 10 -0.58 1.07 -2.58
C ARG A 10 -0.63 0.00 -3.66
N SER A 11 0.35 -0.02 -4.56
CA SER A 11 0.40 -1.00 -5.64
C SER A 11 0.78 -2.40 -5.14
N ARG A 12 1.65 -2.51 -4.13
CA ARG A 12 1.92 -3.79 -3.44
C ARG A 12 0.67 -4.33 -2.77
N ARG A 13 -0.10 -3.48 -2.07
CA ARG A 13 -1.35 -3.85 -1.41
C ARG A 13 -2.39 -4.35 -2.41
N LEU A 14 -2.57 -3.65 -3.54
CA LEU A 14 -3.46 -4.15 -4.60
C LEU A 14 -2.97 -5.48 -5.17
N GLY A 15 -1.69 -5.57 -5.53
CA GLY A 15 -1.11 -6.78 -6.11
C GLY A 15 -1.27 -7.99 -5.20
N ALA A 16 -1.02 -7.82 -3.90
CA ALA A 16 -1.24 -8.83 -2.87
C ALA A 16 -2.71 -9.26 -2.79
N GLU A 17 -3.65 -8.32 -2.85
CA GLU A 17 -5.08 -8.62 -2.82
C GLU A 17 -5.55 -9.41 -4.05
N LEU A 18 -5.12 -9.00 -5.25
CA LEU A 18 -5.43 -9.71 -6.49
C LEU A 18 -4.80 -11.10 -6.49
N ARG A 19 -3.57 -11.24 -5.99
CA ARG A 19 -2.92 -12.54 -5.82
C ARG A 19 -3.68 -13.42 -4.83
N ARG A 20 -4.15 -12.87 -3.71
CA ARG A 20 -4.95 -13.60 -2.71
C ARG A 20 -6.22 -14.15 -3.36
N LEU A 21 -7.01 -13.30 -4.00
CA LEU A 21 -8.25 -13.68 -4.68
C LEU A 21 -8.02 -14.76 -5.76
N ARG A 22 -6.95 -14.63 -6.55
CA ARG A 22 -6.60 -15.64 -7.55
C ARG A 22 -6.32 -17.00 -6.91
N LEU A 23 -5.56 -17.01 -5.82
CA LEU A 23 -5.20 -18.25 -5.10
C LEU A 23 -6.41 -18.88 -4.41
N GLU A 24 -7.29 -18.08 -3.81
CA GLU A 24 -8.55 -18.53 -3.21
C GLU A 24 -9.48 -19.15 -4.25
N ALA A 25 -9.50 -18.62 -5.47
CA ALA A 25 -10.24 -19.20 -6.61
C ALA A 25 -9.54 -20.43 -7.24
N GLY A 26 -8.37 -20.83 -6.76
CA GLY A 26 -7.62 -21.99 -7.30
C GLY A 26 -7.02 -21.76 -8.70
N LEU A 27 -6.91 -20.51 -9.14
CA LEU A 27 -6.48 -20.16 -10.49
C LEU A 27 -4.96 -20.00 -10.60
N LYS A 28 -4.39 -20.47 -11.70
CA LYS A 28 -2.99 -20.20 -12.08
C LYS A 28 -2.89 -18.81 -12.71
N VAL A 29 -1.67 -18.27 -12.71
CA VAL A 29 -1.37 -16.99 -13.39
C VAL A 29 -1.77 -17.03 -14.87
N ASN A 30 -1.61 -18.19 -15.53
CA ASN A 30 -1.99 -18.38 -16.93
C ASN A 30 -3.51 -18.26 -17.15
N ASP A 31 -4.33 -18.77 -16.23
CA ASP A 31 -5.79 -18.75 -16.37
C ASP A 31 -6.31 -17.31 -16.37
N VAL A 32 -5.76 -16.49 -15.47
CA VAL A 32 -6.04 -15.04 -15.42
C VAL A 32 -5.49 -14.32 -16.66
N ALA A 33 -4.29 -14.69 -17.12
CA ALA A 33 -3.70 -14.08 -18.30
C ALA A 33 -4.54 -14.32 -19.56
N THR A 34 -5.05 -15.54 -19.74
CA THR A 34 -5.97 -15.91 -20.82
C THR A 34 -7.29 -15.15 -20.72
N ALA A 35 -7.92 -15.10 -19.54
CA ALA A 35 -9.18 -14.39 -19.35
C ALA A 35 -9.08 -12.88 -19.57
N LEU A 36 -7.91 -12.29 -19.30
CA LEU A 36 -7.63 -10.86 -19.51
C LEU A 36 -6.96 -10.57 -20.85
N GLU A 37 -6.91 -11.56 -21.75
CA GLU A 37 -6.31 -11.47 -23.09
C GLU A 37 -4.91 -10.82 -23.08
N CYS A 38 -4.06 -11.25 -22.15
CA CYS A 38 -2.73 -10.69 -21.98
C CYS A 38 -1.68 -11.74 -21.62
N GLY A 39 -0.40 -11.35 -21.64
CA GLY A 39 0.69 -12.26 -21.29
C GLY A 39 0.81 -12.48 -19.78
N GLN A 40 1.19 -13.70 -19.37
CA GLN A 40 1.53 -14.03 -17.96
C GLN A 40 2.49 -13.03 -17.30
N PRO A 41 3.52 -12.47 -17.99
CA PRO A 41 4.37 -11.45 -17.39
C PRO A 41 3.60 -10.22 -16.91
N LYS A 42 2.54 -9.79 -17.62
CA LYS A 42 1.70 -8.65 -17.19
C LYS A 42 1.00 -8.96 -15.87
N ILE A 43 0.41 -10.14 -15.72
CA ILE A 43 -0.27 -10.55 -14.48
C ILE A 43 0.72 -10.61 -13.32
N SER A 44 1.89 -11.20 -13.53
CA SER A 44 2.95 -11.23 -12.52
C SER A 44 3.39 -9.83 -12.08
N GLN A 45 3.56 -8.89 -13.02
CA GLN A 45 3.91 -7.51 -12.70
C GLN A 45 2.80 -6.80 -11.91
N ILE A 46 1.53 -7.09 -12.19
CA ILE A 46 0.38 -6.56 -11.43
C ILE A 46 0.37 -7.13 -10.01
N GLU A 47 0.49 -8.44 -9.85
CA GLU A 47 0.50 -9.10 -8.53
C GLU A 47 1.70 -8.70 -7.66
N ASN A 48 2.82 -8.33 -8.28
CA ASN A 48 3.99 -7.80 -7.58
C ASN A 48 3.95 -6.27 -7.39
N GLY A 49 2.84 -5.61 -7.74
CA GLY A 49 2.63 -4.17 -7.56
C GLY A 49 3.47 -3.28 -8.49
N LYS A 50 4.16 -3.86 -9.47
CA LYS A 50 5.00 -3.11 -10.43
C LYS A 50 4.17 -2.48 -11.55
N ARG A 51 2.94 -2.96 -11.77
CA ARG A 51 2.02 -2.41 -12.79
C ARG A 51 0.61 -2.30 -12.23
N GLY A 52 -0.09 -1.23 -12.59
CA GLY A 52 -1.53 -1.10 -12.34
C GLY A 52 -2.38 -2.00 -13.25
N ILE A 53 -3.58 -2.31 -12.80
CA ILE A 53 -4.61 -3.01 -13.59
C ILE A 53 -5.61 -2.01 -14.16
N ARG A 54 -6.07 -2.23 -15.40
CA ARG A 54 -7.09 -1.37 -16.01
C ARG A 54 -8.47 -1.63 -15.36
N PRO A 55 -9.37 -0.64 -15.28
CA PRO A 55 -10.70 -0.84 -14.70
C PRO A 55 -11.53 -1.95 -15.38
N LEU A 56 -11.39 -2.09 -16.70
CA LEU A 56 -12.04 -3.15 -17.46
C LEU A 56 -11.47 -4.53 -17.09
N ASP A 57 -10.14 -4.68 -17.17
CA ASP A 57 -9.41 -5.89 -16.76
C ASP A 57 -9.76 -6.29 -15.31
N LEU A 58 -9.88 -5.32 -14.40
CA LEU A 58 -10.26 -5.57 -13.00
C LEU A 58 -11.70 -6.09 -12.86
N THR A 59 -12.62 -5.60 -13.70
CA THR A 59 -14.01 -6.08 -13.71
C THR A 59 -14.06 -7.52 -14.21
N THR A 60 -13.35 -7.83 -15.30
CA THR A 60 -13.22 -9.20 -15.81
C THR A 60 -12.56 -10.12 -14.77
N PHE A 61 -11.54 -9.63 -14.06
CA PHE A 61 -10.90 -10.37 -12.98
C PHE A 61 -11.90 -10.76 -11.88
N PHE A 62 -12.74 -9.84 -11.39
CA PHE A 62 -13.73 -10.17 -10.37
C PHE A 62 -14.72 -11.25 -10.81
N ASN A 63 -15.18 -11.17 -12.06
CA ASN A 63 -16.08 -12.17 -12.62
C ASN A 63 -15.40 -13.54 -12.70
N LEU A 64 -14.11 -13.58 -13.04
CA LEU A 64 -13.32 -14.81 -13.11
C LEU A 64 -13.11 -15.46 -11.74
N VAL A 65 -12.81 -14.66 -10.70
CA VAL A 65 -12.59 -15.19 -9.34
C VAL A 65 -13.89 -15.39 -8.54
N GLY A 66 -15.05 -15.07 -9.10
CA GLY A 66 -16.35 -15.27 -8.45
C GLY A 66 -16.64 -14.33 -7.28
N VAL A 67 -16.06 -13.13 -7.26
CA VAL A 67 -16.33 -12.14 -6.22
C VAL A 67 -17.57 -11.36 -6.64
N ASP A 68 -18.71 -11.52 -5.99
CA ASP A 68 -19.97 -10.81 -6.36
C ASP A 68 -20.36 -9.67 -5.42
N ASP A 69 -19.70 -9.54 -4.26
CA ASP A 69 -19.91 -8.44 -3.33
C ASP A 69 -19.48 -7.10 -3.95
N GLU A 70 -20.47 -6.29 -4.33
CA GLU A 70 -20.25 -5.00 -4.97
C GLU A 70 -19.58 -3.97 -4.04
N GLN A 71 -19.80 -4.04 -2.73
CA GLN A 71 -19.11 -3.17 -1.78
C GLN A 71 -17.62 -3.49 -1.76
N TYR A 72 -17.26 -4.77 -1.72
CA TYR A 72 -15.88 -5.22 -1.82
C TYR A 72 -15.24 -4.87 -3.17
N ARG A 73 -15.94 -5.12 -4.29
CA ARG A 73 -15.47 -4.71 -5.64
C ARG A 73 -15.16 -3.22 -5.68
N ASN A 74 -16.03 -2.38 -5.13
CA ASN A 74 -15.83 -0.93 -5.08
C ASN A 74 -14.61 -0.52 -4.23
N ASN A 75 -14.36 -1.20 -3.11
CA ASN A 75 -13.17 -0.98 -2.30
C ASN A 75 -11.88 -1.29 -3.07
N VAL A 76 -11.83 -2.42 -3.78
CA VAL A 76 -10.67 -2.78 -4.59
C VAL A 76 -10.51 -1.87 -5.82
N ARG A 77 -11.61 -1.44 -6.46
CA ARG A 77 -11.58 -0.41 -7.52
C ARG A 77 -11.01 0.92 -7.01
N ARG A 78 -11.37 1.32 -5.78
CA ARG A 78 -10.84 2.52 -5.12
C ARG A 78 -9.33 2.40 -4.90
N LEU A 79 -8.87 1.26 -4.40
CA LEU A 79 -7.44 0.97 -4.22
C LEU A 79 -6.68 1.02 -5.56
N ALA A 80 -7.24 0.44 -6.63
CA ALA A 80 -6.64 0.47 -7.95
C ALA A 80 -6.50 1.89 -8.53
N LYS A 81 -7.47 2.78 -8.26
CA LYS A 81 -7.37 4.20 -8.63
C LYS A 81 -6.28 4.94 -7.85
N GLN A 82 -6.13 4.61 -6.56
CA GLN A 82 -5.18 5.29 -5.67
C GLN A 82 -3.71 4.99 -5.99
N ILE A 83 -3.39 3.92 -6.74
CA ILE A 83 -2.01 3.62 -7.18
C ILE A 83 -1.39 4.77 -7.98
N HIS A 84 -2.20 5.52 -8.72
CA HIS A 84 -1.73 6.65 -9.51
C HIS A 84 -1.68 7.97 -8.72
N LYS A 85 -2.08 7.96 -7.43
CA LYS A 85 -2.01 9.14 -6.58
C LYS A 85 -0.54 9.47 -6.32
N ARG A 86 -0.14 10.67 -6.77
CA ARG A 86 1.20 11.20 -6.57
C ARG A 86 1.24 11.95 -5.24
N ASP A 87 1.89 11.37 -4.23
CA ASP A 87 2.15 12.08 -2.98
C ASP A 87 3.35 13.03 -3.14
N TRP A 88 3.45 14.07 -2.32
CA TRP A 88 4.50 15.09 -2.48
C TRP A 88 5.93 14.54 -2.27
N TRP A 89 6.08 13.46 -1.50
CA TRP A 89 7.35 12.74 -1.30
C TRP A 89 7.73 11.77 -2.44
N SER A 90 6.89 11.64 -3.47
CA SER A 90 7.19 10.87 -4.68
C SER A 90 7.92 11.69 -5.76
N GLY A 91 8.20 12.98 -5.48
CA GLY A 91 9.04 13.85 -6.32
C GLY A 91 10.52 13.80 -5.93
N GLU A 92 11.31 14.67 -6.57
CA GLU A 92 12.73 14.94 -6.23
C GLU A 92 12.85 15.72 -4.90
N GLY A 93 12.18 15.24 -3.85
CA GLY A 93 12.32 15.75 -2.49
C GLY A 93 13.62 15.26 -1.84
N PRO A 94 13.85 15.57 -0.55
CA PRO A 94 14.98 15.04 0.19
C PRO A 94 15.09 13.53 0.00
N MET A 95 16.31 12.97 0.03
CA MET A 95 16.53 11.52 -0.08
C MET A 95 15.90 10.81 1.12
N LEU A 96 14.60 10.54 1.04
CA LEU A 96 13.88 9.73 1.99
C LEU A 96 14.13 8.27 1.65
N ASP A 97 14.44 7.49 2.67
CA ASP A 97 14.49 6.04 2.57
C ASP A 97 13.14 5.48 2.10
N ASP A 98 13.17 4.38 1.35
CA ASP A 98 11.97 3.78 0.80
C ASP A 98 11.02 3.27 1.90
N ALA A 99 11.57 2.80 3.03
CA ALA A 99 10.74 2.41 4.18
C ALA A 99 9.97 3.60 4.76
N LEU A 100 10.58 4.79 4.79
CA LEU A 100 9.92 6.01 5.26
C LEU A 100 8.84 6.47 4.29
N LYS A 101 9.06 6.36 2.97
CA LYS A 101 8.01 6.65 1.96
C LYS A 101 6.82 5.71 2.09
N ASP A 102 7.07 4.42 2.32
CA ASP A 102 6.01 3.42 2.55
C ASP A 102 5.23 3.74 3.84
N PHE A 103 5.92 4.10 4.92
CA PHE A 103 5.29 4.53 6.18
C PHE A 103 4.39 5.76 5.97
N MET A 104 4.89 6.83 5.35
CA MET A 104 4.09 8.03 5.10
C MET A 104 2.89 7.75 4.18
N THR A 105 3.04 6.84 3.21
CA THR A 105 1.94 6.41 2.34
C THR A 105 0.85 5.73 3.15
N LEU A 106 1.23 4.83 4.08
CA LEU A 106 0.28 4.20 5.01
C LEU A 106 -0.37 5.23 5.92
N GLU A 107 0.39 6.17 6.45
CA GLU A 107 -0.09 7.22 7.35
C GLU A 107 -1.13 8.11 6.66
N VAL A 108 -0.87 8.57 5.43
CA VAL A 108 -1.80 9.44 4.67
C VAL A 108 -3.03 8.69 4.18
N ASP A 109 -2.94 7.39 3.91
CA ASP A 109 -4.09 6.58 3.52
C ASP A 109 -4.89 6.05 4.72
N SER A 110 -4.43 6.30 5.95
CA SER A 110 -5.09 5.81 7.16
C SER A 110 -6.34 6.62 7.47
N GLU A 111 -7.45 5.92 7.76
CA GLU A 111 -8.68 6.54 8.26
C GLU A 111 -8.60 6.80 9.78
N LEU A 112 -7.70 6.11 10.49
CA LEU A 112 -7.50 6.24 11.93
C LEU A 112 -6.06 5.93 12.32
N ILE A 113 -5.46 6.79 13.15
CA ILE A 113 -4.16 6.58 13.79
C ILE A 113 -4.40 6.46 15.29
N ARG A 114 -3.89 5.38 15.90
CA ARG A 114 -3.86 5.20 17.35
C ARG A 114 -2.40 5.12 17.80
N THR A 115 -2.04 5.96 18.75
CA THR A 115 -0.69 6.01 19.32
C THR A 115 -0.78 5.65 20.80
N TYR A 116 0.09 4.76 21.25
CA TYR A 116 0.23 4.38 22.64
C TYR A 116 1.70 4.41 23.02
N GLU A 117 2.02 5.15 24.08
CA GLU A 117 3.37 5.32 24.60
C GLU A 117 3.37 4.89 26.07
N CYS A 118 4.14 3.87 26.43
CA CYS A 118 4.10 3.28 27.78
C CYS A 118 4.69 4.20 28.85
N SER A 119 5.73 4.97 28.50
CA SER A 119 6.59 5.66 29.46
C SER A 119 6.67 7.16 29.25
N VAL A 120 6.18 7.65 28.11
CA VAL A 120 6.23 9.07 27.74
C VAL A 120 4.91 9.52 27.15
N MET A 121 4.67 10.82 27.14
CA MET A 121 3.54 11.40 26.40
C MET A 121 3.77 11.26 24.88
N PRO A 122 2.73 11.04 24.06
CA PRO A 122 2.84 11.05 22.60
C PRO A 122 3.54 12.30 22.08
N GLY A 123 4.40 12.14 21.07
CA GLY A 123 5.28 13.20 20.54
C GLY A 123 4.57 14.54 20.25
N LEU A 124 3.38 14.49 19.65
CA LEU A 124 2.58 15.68 19.32
C LEU A 124 2.08 16.46 20.55
N LEU A 125 2.10 15.85 21.73
CA LEU A 125 1.70 16.46 23.00
C LEU A 125 2.89 16.83 23.88
N GLN A 126 4.11 16.59 23.41
CA GLN A 126 5.33 16.91 24.15
C GLN A 126 5.61 18.41 24.04
N THR A 127 5.72 19.08 25.18
CA THR A 127 6.17 20.47 25.24
C THR A 127 7.68 20.53 25.39
N GLU A 128 8.27 21.70 25.09
CA GLU A 128 9.71 21.91 25.30
C GLU A 128 10.14 21.58 26.74
N GLY A 129 9.37 22.05 27.74
CA GLY A 129 9.65 21.79 29.16
C GLY A 129 9.59 20.30 29.52
N TYR A 130 8.62 19.57 28.97
CA TYR A 130 8.51 18.12 29.13
C TYR A 130 9.75 17.41 28.55
N MET A 131 10.12 17.74 27.30
CA MET A 131 11.25 17.10 26.63
C MET A 131 12.58 17.36 27.31
N ARG A 132 12.81 18.59 27.78
CA ARG A 132 14.01 18.92 28.58
C ARG A 132 14.12 18.03 29.82
N ARG A 133 12.99 17.72 30.49
CA ARG A 133 12.98 16.83 31.67
C ARG A 133 13.18 15.37 31.32
N VAL A 134 12.55 14.87 30.26
CA VAL A 134 12.77 13.51 29.76
C VAL A 134 14.26 13.29 29.45
N PHE A 135 14.89 14.19 28.69
CA PHE A 135 16.31 14.06 28.34
C PHE A 135 17.28 14.26 29.52
N ALA A 136 16.91 15.09 30.51
CA ALA A 136 17.71 15.25 31.72
C ALA A 136 17.63 14.03 32.66
N THR A 137 16.57 13.23 32.55
CA THR A 137 16.42 12.00 33.33
C THR A 137 17.31 10.94 32.69
N ARG A 138 18.57 10.88 33.14
CA ARG A 138 19.58 9.96 32.65
C ARG A 138 19.08 8.52 32.84
N TRP A 139 18.72 7.86 31.75
CA TRP A 139 18.42 6.44 31.76
C TRP A 139 19.71 5.67 32.08
N THR A 140 19.80 5.09 33.28
CA THR A 140 20.80 4.09 33.64
C THR A 140 20.14 2.72 33.49
N PRO A 141 20.46 1.94 32.44
CA PRO A 141 20.03 0.56 32.37
C PRO A 141 20.64 -0.22 33.54
N GLU A 142 19.85 -1.08 34.18
CA GLU A 142 20.32 -2.11 35.12
C GLU A 142 21.02 -3.25 34.36
#